data_AF-A0A6I1JE42-F1
#
_entry.id   AF-A0A6I1JE42-F1
#
_cell.length_a   1.000
_cell.length_b   1.000
_cell.length_c   1.000
_cell.angle_alpha   90.00
_cell.angle_beta   90.00
_cell.angle_gamma   90.00
#
_symmetry.space_group_name_H-M   'P 1'
#
loop_
_entity.id
_entity.type
_entity.pdbx_description
1 polymer ?
#
loop_
_entity_poly.entity_id
_entity_poly.type
_entity_poly.pdbx_seq_one_letter_code
_entity_poly.pdbx_strand_id
1 'polypeptide(L)' 'MKTIPDLCRRRAELSPDAVAFEEIVTGRTLTYAEMDDAVSRGASFL' A
#
# COMPACT_ATOMS: atom_id res chain seq x y z
N MET A 1 11.67 -13.98 7.99
CA MET A 1 11.26 -14.17 6.58
C MET A 1 10.87 -12.80 6.03
N LYS A 2 11.31 -12.41 4.83
CA LYS A 2 10.85 -11.17 4.18
C LYS A 2 9.71 -11.52 3.25
N THR A 3 8.50 -11.12 3.57
CA THR A 3 7.32 -11.36 2.72
C THR A 3 7.01 -10.14 1.85
N ILE A 4 6.17 -10.30 0.84
CA ILE A 4 5.69 -9.18 0.00
C ILE A 4 4.97 -8.12 0.87
N PRO A 5 4.05 -8.47 1.79
CA PRO A 5 3.46 -7.50 2.70
C PRO A 5 4.48 -6.72 3.54
N ASP A 6 5.56 -7.38 4.00
CA ASP A 6 6.61 -6.69 4.77
C ASP A 6 7.35 -5.65 3.93
N LEU A 7 7.51 -5.89 2.62
CA LEU A 7 8.12 -4.92 1.71
C LEU A 7 7.22 -3.68 1.52
N CYS A 8 5.91 -3.88 1.38
CA CYS A 8 4.94 -2.80 1.25
C CYS A 8 4.87 -1.95 2.53
N ARG A 9 4.78 -2.59 3.69
CA ARG A 9 4.82 -1.91 5.00
C ARG A 9 6.08 -1.08 5.16
N ARG A 10 7.23 -1.65 4.78
CA ARG A 10 8.51 -0.93 4.83
C ARG A 10 8.54 0.29 3.92
N ARG A 11 7.84 0.26 2.78
CA ARG A 11 7.70 1.44 1.91
C ARG A 11 6.79 2.50 2.53
N ALA A 12 5.70 2.10 3.17
CA ALA A 12 4.83 3.02 3.92
C ALA A 12 5.57 3.72 5.06
N GLU A 13 6.51 3.05 5.72
CA GLU A 13 7.36 3.66 6.76
C GLU A 13 8.40 4.65 6.20
N LEU A 14 9.02 4.31 5.07
CA LEU A 14 10.15 5.08 4.51
C LEU A 14 9.70 6.23 3.60
N SER A 15 8.56 6.08 2.93
CA SER A 15 8.07 7.00 1.90
C SER A 15 6.54 6.97 1.86
N PRO A 16 5.87 7.39 2.96
CA PRO A 16 4.41 7.24 3.12
C PRO A 16 3.62 7.91 1.98
N ASP A 17 4.05 9.09 1.56
CA ASP A 17 3.35 9.93 0.57
C ASP A 17 3.73 9.60 -0.89
N ALA A 18 4.67 8.66 -1.11
CA ALA A 18 5.04 8.27 -2.47
C ALA A 18 3.92 7.42 -3.10
N VAL A 19 3.64 7.69 -4.39
CA VAL A 19 2.64 6.94 -5.15
C VAL A 19 3.09 5.47 -5.28
N ALA A 20 2.27 4.57 -4.76
CA ALA A 20 2.46 3.13 -4.83
C ALA A 20 1.74 2.53 -6.04
N PHE A 21 0.56 3.07 -6.38
CA PHE A 21 -0.26 2.58 -7.47
C PHE A 21 -0.98 3.73 -8.18
N GLU A 22 -1.11 3.62 -9.50
CA GLU A 22 -1.87 4.53 -10.34
C GLU A 22 -2.84 3.71 -11.20
N GLU A 23 -4.12 4.03 -11.11
CA GLU A 23 -5.18 3.37 -11.88
C GLU A 23 -5.39 4.09 -13.20
N ILE A 24 -4.97 3.45 -14.30
CA ILE A 24 -5.00 4.04 -15.66
C ILE A 24 -6.42 4.44 -16.10
N VAL A 25 -7.45 3.69 -15.70
CA VAL A 25 -8.84 3.91 -16.16
C VAL A 25 -9.48 5.12 -15.47
N THR A 26 -9.18 5.35 -14.20
CA THR A 26 -9.83 6.38 -13.38
C THR A 26 -8.93 7.58 -13.07
N GLY A 27 -7.62 7.44 -13.28
CA GLY A 27 -6.61 8.41 -12.86
C GLY A 27 -6.38 8.48 -11.35
N ARG A 28 -6.97 7.55 -10.57
CA ARG A 28 -6.77 7.53 -9.13
C ARG A 28 -5.37 7.06 -8.78
N THR A 29 -4.76 7.70 -7.80
CA THR A 29 -3.51 7.24 -7.20
C THR A 29 -3.76 6.74 -5.78
N LEU A 30 -2.94 5.78 -5.35
CA LEU A 30 -2.79 5.40 -3.96
C LEU A 30 -1.34 5.60 -3.55
N THR A 31 -1.14 6.24 -2.40
CA THR A 31 0.15 6.30 -1.72
C THR A 31 0.47 4.99 -1.00
N TYR A 32 1.73 4.80 -0.61
CA TYR A 32 2.12 3.62 0.18
C TYR A 32 1.39 3.55 1.52
N ALA A 33 1.15 4.68 2.19
CA ALA A 33 0.42 4.71 3.45
C ALA A 33 -1.05 4.27 3.27
N GLU A 34 -1.74 4.80 2.26
CA GLU A 34 -3.13 4.43 1.97
C GLU A 34 -3.27 2.95 1.56
N MET A 35 -2.28 2.44 0.81
CA MET A 35 -2.24 1.04 0.42
C MET A 35 -2.06 0.11 1.63
N ASP A 36 -1.13 0.42 2.54
CA ASP A 36 -0.87 -0.41 3.73
C ASP A 36 -2.09 -0.47 4.66
N ASP A 37 -2.77 0.67 4.85
CA ASP A 37 -4.00 0.77 5.62
C ASP A 37 -5.16 -0.02 4.95
N ALA A 38 -5.33 0.11 3.62
CA ALA A 38 -6.33 -0.65 2.88
C ALA A 38 -6.09 -2.17 2.94
N VAL A 39 -4.84 -2.61 2.80
CA VAL A 39 -4.46 -4.02 2.91
C VAL A 39 -4.68 -4.54 4.34
N SER A 40 -4.31 -3.78 5.36
CA SER A 40 -4.51 -4.15 6.76
C SER A 40 -6.00 -4.31 7.09
N ARG A 41 -6.85 -3.40 6.62
CA ARG A 41 -8.31 -3.56 6.72
C ARG A 41 -8.80 -4.78 5.96
N GLY A 42 -8.33 -4.99 4.72
CA GLY A 42 -8.71 -6.15 3.90
C GLY A 42 -8.35 -7.48 4.56
N ALA A 43 -7.15 -7.58 5.12
CA ALA A 43 -6.66 -8.76 5.84
C ALA A 43 -7.51 -9.10 7.07
N SER A 44 -8.14 -8.12 7.72
CA SER A 44 -9.05 -8.38 8.85
C SER A 44 -10.32 -9.16 8.49
N PHE A 45 -10.61 -9.30 7.19
CA PHE A 45 -11.75 -10.07 6.66
C PHE A 45 -11.38 -11.49 6.19
N LEU A 46 -10.11 -11.90 6.32
CA LEU A 46 -9.59 -13.21 5.90
C LEU A 46 -9.18 -14.04 7.12
#